data_AF-A0A1H0PPX4-F1
#
_entry.id   AF-A0A1H0PPX4-F1
#
_cell.length_a   1.000
_cell.length_b   1.000
_cell.length_c   1.000
_cell.angle_alpha   90.00
_cell.angle_beta   90.00
_cell.angle_gamma   90.00
#
_symmetry.space_group_name_H-M   'P 1'
#
loop_
_entity.id
_entity.type
_entity.pdbx_description
1 polymer ?
#
loop_
_entity_poly.entity_id
_entity_poly.type
_entity_poly.pdbx_seq_one_letter_code
_entity_poly.pdbx_strand_id
1 'polypeptide(L)'
;MSTTIAAARALSDLVATARERGLNARELGIQRPAYGLLNIAIDLDSARTRLIQEGDDYLDAAWAFIDAGRRMIADHSETIEREVDRRARA
;
A
#
# COMPACT_ATOMS: atom_id res chain seq x y z
N MET A 1 -13.58 -10.52 17.47
CA MET A 1 -12.32 -9.86 17.06
C MET A 1 -12.58 -8.36 17.14
N SER A 2 -11.78 -7.59 17.89
CA SER A 2 -11.96 -6.12 17.96
C SER A 2 -11.74 -5.50 16.58
N THR A 3 -12.55 -4.50 16.21
CA THR A 3 -12.47 -3.75 14.95
C THR A 3 -11.09 -3.11 14.75
N THR A 4 -10.46 -2.64 15.82
CA THR A 4 -9.10 -2.07 15.83
C THR A 4 -8.04 -3.11 15.47
N ILE A 5 -8.18 -4.35 15.94
CA ILE A 5 -7.29 -5.47 15.53
C ILE A 5 -7.45 -5.77 14.04
N ALA A 6 -8.69 -5.72 13.53
CA ALA A 6 -8.97 -5.96 12.12
C ALA A 6 -8.32 -4.88 11.23
N ALA A 7 -8.48 -3.60 11.59
CA ALA A 7 -7.88 -2.49 10.88
C ALA A 7 -6.33 -2.52 10.94
N ALA A 8 -5.74 -2.82 12.09
CA ALA A 8 -4.29 -2.94 12.23
C ALA A 8 -3.69 -4.07 11.36
N ARG A 9 -4.40 -5.20 11.23
CA ARG A 9 -4.03 -6.29 10.31
C ARG A 9 -4.13 -5.86 8.86
N ALA A 10 -5.25 -5.27 8.47
CA ALA A 10 -5.44 -4.78 7.11
C ALA A 10 -4.37 -3.76 6.69
N LEU A 11 -4.00 -2.83 7.58
CA LEU A 11 -2.89 -1.91 7.33
C LEU A 11 -1.55 -2.66 7.19
N SER A 12 -1.27 -3.64 8.04
CA SER A 12 -0.03 -4.44 7.96
C SER A 12 0.08 -5.19 6.63
N ASP A 13 -1.00 -5.80 6.17
CA ASP A 13 -1.05 -6.54 4.91
C ASP A 13 -0.83 -5.60 3.70
N LEU A 14 -1.44 -4.41 3.73
CA LEU A 14 -1.25 -3.42 2.67
C LEU A 14 0.16 -2.82 2.66
N VAL A 15 0.76 -2.57 3.83
CA VAL A 15 2.17 -2.14 3.94
C VAL A 15 3.09 -3.18 3.31
N ALA A 16 2.90 -4.46 3.64
CA ALA A 16 3.71 -5.54 3.08
C ALA A 16 3.53 -5.62 1.55
N THR A 17 2.28 -5.60 1.08
CA THR A 17 1.94 -5.65 -0.35
C THR A 17 2.56 -4.48 -1.13
N ALA A 18 2.43 -3.26 -0.61
CA ALA A 18 2.97 -2.07 -1.24
C ALA A 18 4.51 -2.09 -1.29
N ARG A 19 5.18 -2.53 -0.21
CA ARG A 19 6.64 -2.69 -0.19
C ARG A 19 7.11 -3.72 -1.21
N GLU A 20 6.54 -4.91 -1.18
CA GLU A 20 6.91 -6.00 -2.10
C GLU A 20 6.77 -5.56 -3.55
N ARG A 21 5.60 -5.05 -3.93
CA ARG A 21 5.35 -4.58 -5.31
C ARG A 21 6.25 -3.40 -5.70
N GLY A 22 6.51 -2.48 -4.76
CA GLY A 22 7.41 -1.35 -4.99
C GLY A 22 8.85 -1.80 -5.25
N LEU A 23 9.33 -2.78 -4.49
CA LEU A 23 10.67 -3.38 -4.70
C LEU A 23 10.73 -4.11 -6.04
N ASN A 24 9.75 -4.94 -6.36
CA ASN A 24 9.69 -5.65 -7.64
C ASN A 24 9.67 -4.67 -8.83
N ALA A 25 8.88 -3.60 -8.76
CA ALA A 25 8.86 -2.56 -9.78
C ALA A 25 10.21 -1.85 -9.94
N ARG A 26 10.91 -1.60 -8.82
CA ARG A 26 12.25 -1.01 -8.83
C ARG A 26 13.27 -1.94 -9.48
N GLU A 27 13.23 -3.23 -9.20
CA GLU A 27 14.10 -4.25 -9.82
C GLU A 27 13.87 -4.34 -11.34
N LEU A 28 12.62 -4.17 -11.77
CA LEU A 28 12.25 -4.08 -13.20
C LEU A 28 12.59 -2.72 -13.84
N GLY A 29 13.15 -1.77 -13.09
CA GLY A 29 13.47 -0.43 -13.57
C GLY A 29 12.24 0.46 -13.84
N ILE A 30 11.08 0.13 -13.27
CA ILE A 30 9.81 0.86 -13.41
C ILE A 30 9.70 1.86 -12.23
N GLN A 31 10.50 2.93 -12.32
CA GLN A 31 10.81 3.81 -11.18
C GLN A 31 9.60 4.54 -10.58
N ARG A 32 8.76 5.16 -11.42
CA ARG A 32 7.66 6.01 -10.91
C ARG A 32 6.62 5.22 -10.09
N PRO A 33 6.07 4.10 -10.57
CA PRO A 33 5.24 3.22 -9.75
C PRO A 33 5.94 2.67 -8.51
N ALA A 34 7.24 2.34 -8.62
CA ALA A 34 8.01 1.86 -7.47
C ALA A 34 8.03 2.89 -6.33
N TYR A 35 8.37 4.15 -6.63
CA TYR A 35 8.36 5.23 -5.64
C TYR A 35 6.95 5.47 -5.06
N GLY A 36 5.92 5.44 -5.90
CA GLY A 36 4.54 5.59 -5.44
C GLY A 36 4.15 4.52 -4.42
N LEU A 37 4.41 3.25 -4.72
CA LEU A 37 4.13 2.12 -3.83
C LEU A 37 4.91 2.17 -2.52
N LEU A 38 6.20 2.55 -2.56
CA LEU A 38 7.01 2.67 -1.35
C LEU A 38 6.53 3.82 -0.45
N ASN A 39 6.09 4.94 -1.01
CA ASN A 39 5.51 6.04 -0.23
C ASN A 39 4.17 5.64 0.39
N ILE A 40 3.29 4.97 -0.36
CA ILE A 40 2.02 4.44 0.17
C ILE A 40 2.28 3.51 1.36
N ALA A 41 3.32 2.66 1.28
CA ALA A 41 3.67 1.80 2.39
C ALA A 41 4.07 2.58 3.65
N ILE A 42 4.75 3.72 3.52
CA ILE A 42 5.14 4.58 4.65
C ILE A 42 3.89 5.23 5.28
N ASP A 43 2.97 5.72 4.44
CA ASP A 43 1.74 6.37 4.91
C ASP A 43 0.84 5.38 5.67
N LEU A 44 0.69 4.17 5.14
CA LEU A 44 -0.10 3.11 5.78
C LEU A 44 0.53 2.61 7.09
N ASP A 45 1.87 2.53 7.16
CA ASP A 45 2.58 2.16 8.39
C ASP A 45 2.43 3.25 9.47
N SER A 46 2.42 4.51 9.04
CA SER A 46 2.16 5.66 9.91
C SER A 46 0.72 5.65 10.43
N ALA A 47 -0.26 5.35 9.57
CA ALA A 47 -1.66 5.17 9.97
C ALA A 47 -1.82 4.02 10.97
N ARG A 48 -1.10 2.90 10.77
CA ARG A 48 -1.10 1.76 11.69
C ARG A 48 -0.52 2.15 13.05
N THR A 49 0.58 2.88 13.06
CA THR A 49 1.22 3.36 14.29
C THR A 49 0.27 4.24 15.09
N ARG A 50 -0.41 5.19 14.43
CA ARG A 50 -1.43 6.02 15.08
C ARG A 50 -2.61 5.22 15.61
N LEU A 51 -3.12 4.25 14.85
CA LEU A 51 -4.19 3.38 15.33
C LEU A 51 -3.80 2.61 16.60
N ILE A 52 -2.56 2.16 16.72
CA ILE A 52 -2.07 1.48 17.93
C ILE A 52 -1.96 2.43 19.11
N GLN A 53 -1.57 3.69 18.87
CA GLN A 53 -1.38 4.71 19.92
C GLN A 53 -2.69 5.31 20.41
N GLU A 54 -3.60 5.62 19.48
CA GLU A 54 -4.83 6.37 19.72
C GLU A 54 -6.05 5.44 19.85
N GLY A 55 -5.94 4.18 19.41
CA GLY A 55 -6.99 3.18 19.54
C GLY A 55 -8.24 3.53 18.73
N ASP A 56 -9.41 3.36 19.34
CA ASP A 56 -10.71 3.48 18.67
C ASP A 56 -10.97 4.91 18.15
N ASP A 57 -10.35 5.93 18.77
CA ASP A 57 -10.49 7.35 18.35
C ASP A 57 -9.91 7.60 16.94
N TYR A 58 -8.98 6.75 16.47
CA TYR A 58 -8.37 6.84 15.15
C TYR A 58 -8.95 5.82 14.15
N LEU A 59 -9.94 5.01 14.54
CA LEU A 59 -10.42 3.88 13.74
C LEU A 59 -11.00 4.31 12.38
N ASP A 60 -11.78 5.39 12.34
CA ASP A 60 -12.37 5.90 11.10
C ASP A 60 -11.31 6.41 10.13
N ALA A 61 -10.30 7.12 10.65
CA ALA A 61 -9.16 7.57 9.85
C ALA A 61 -8.37 6.36 9.30
N ALA A 62 -8.12 5.34 10.14
CA ALA A 62 -7.45 4.12 9.72
C ALA A 62 -8.18 3.42 8.56
N TRP A 63 -9.51 3.34 8.59
CA TRP A 63 -10.30 2.79 7.49
C TRP A 63 -10.21 3.63 6.21
N ALA A 64 -10.22 4.95 6.32
CA ALA A 64 -10.01 5.83 5.17
C ALA A 64 -8.64 5.61 4.52
N PHE A 65 -7.58 5.42 5.31
CA PHE A 65 -6.24 5.06 4.81
C PHE A 65 -6.23 3.68 4.14
N ILE A 66 -6.91 2.68 4.71
CA ILE A 66 -7.02 1.33 4.10
C ILE A 66 -7.67 1.41 2.72
N ASP A 67 -8.78 2.13 2.60
CA ASP A 67 -9.52 2.24 1.34
C ASP A 67 -8.74 3.02 0.27
N ALA A 68 -8.09 4.13 0.66
CA ALA A 68 -7.21 4.88 -0.22
C ALA A 68 -6.00 4.03 -0.66
N GLY A 69 -5.35 3.35 0.29
CA GLY A 69 -4.20 2.48 0.04
C GLY A 69 -4.52 1.37 -0.95
N ARG A 70 -5.67 0.68 -0.80
CA ARG A 70 -6.12 -0.34 -1.75
C ARG A 70 -6.24 0.18 -3.17
N ARG A 71 -6.87 1.33 -3.35
CA ARG A 71 -7.06 1.96 -4.66
C ARG A 71 -5.73 2.34 -5.28
N MET A 72 -4.88 3.04 -4.54
CA MET A 72 -3.59 3.52 -5.04
C MET A 72 -2.62 2.37 -5.36
N ILE A 73 -2.61 1.31 -4.55
CA ILE A 73 -1.81 0.11 -4.84
C ILE A 73 -2.30 -0.55 -6.13
N ALA A 74 -3.62 -0.68 -6.32
CA ALA A 74 -4.19 -1.24 -7.55
C ALA A 74 -3.79 -0.42 -8.78
N ASP A 75 -3.96 0.90 -8.75
CA ASP A 75 -3.62 1.80 -9.87
C ASP A 75 -2.14 1.70 -10.27
N HIS A 76 -1.24 1.66 -9.29
CA HIS A 76 0.19 1.49 -9.55
C HIS A 76 0.53 0.09 -10.07
N SER A 77 -0.15 -0.95 -9.58
CA SER A 77 0.07 -2.33 -10.03
C SER A 77 -0.37 -2.51 -11.48
N GLU A 78 -1.52 -1.97 -11.86
CA GLU A 78 -1.97 -1.98 -13.25
C GLU A 78 -0.98 -1.25 -14.18
N THR A 79 -0.41 -0.13 -13.71
CA THR A 79 0.63 0.59 -14.45
C THR A 79 1.88 -0.28 -14.66
N ILE A 80 2.30 -1.03 -13.64
CA ILE A 80 3.45 -1.95 -13.73
C ILE A 80 3.16 -3.07 -14.72
N GLU A 81 1.99 -3.71 -14.62
CA GLU A 81 1.57 -4.80 -15.52
C GLU A 81 1.58 -4.35 -16.98
N ARG A 82 0.97 -3.20 -17.28
CA ARG A 82 0.97 -2.62 -18.64
C ARG A 82 2.38 -2.35 -19.18
N GLU A 83 3.29 -1.89 -18.33
CA GLU A 83 4.68 -1.60 -18.72
C GLU A 83 5.48 -2.88 -18.95
N VAL A 84 5.27 -3.91 -18.13
CA VAL A 84 5.86 -5.24 -18.33
C VAL A 84 5.37 -5.84 -19.66
N ASP A 85 4.06 -5.83 -19.91
CA ASP A 85 3.47 -6.33 -21.15
C ASP A 85 3.99 -5.58 -22.38
N ARG A 86 4.14 -4.25 -22.28
CA ARG A 86 4.69 -3.42 -23.36
C ARG A 86 6.12 -3.82 -23.71
N ARG A 87 6.96 -4.08 -22.70
CA ARG A 87 8.35 -4.50 -22.90
C ARG A 87 8.46 -5.92 -23.45
N ALA A 88 7.58 -6.83 -23.05
CA ALA A 88 7.58 -8.20 -23.53
C ALA A 88 7.20 -8.32 -25.03
N ARG A 89 6.52 -7.31 -25.59
CA ARG A 89 6.09 -7.26 -27.00
C ARG A 89 7.03 -6.46 -27.91
N ALA A 90 8.03 -5.77 -27.34
CA ALA A 90 8.99 -4.93 -28.05
C ALA A 90 10.23 -5.75 -28.43
#